data_AF-A0A4R7B8S0-F1
#
_entry.id   AF-A0A4R7B8S0-F1
#
_cell.length_a   1.000
_cell.length_b   1.000
_cell.length_c   1.000
_cell.angle_alpha   90.00
_cell.angle_beta   90.00
_cell.angle_gamma   90.00
#
_symmetry.space_group_name_H-M   'P 1'
#
loop_
_entity.id
_entity.type
_entity.pdbx_description
1 polymer ?
#
loop_
_entity_poly.entity_id
_entity_poly.type
_entity_poly.pdbx_seq_one_letter_code
_entity_poly.pdbx_strand_id
1 'polypeptide(L)'
;MTMQYYKDAIDAIHGFDDTDPAQVALMSSLAIAQGWERVSGDWPPAPTAADQWTSYQAAAKAALADTSVTVERIIEAVSLGKTTLTTADVVTFMEYRAALRSIVNQPQPKTIPSTLPVKPPYPANT
;
A
#
# COMPACT_ATOMS: atom_id res chain seq x y z
N MET A 1 -3.58 10.30 -22.55
CA MET A 1 -4.99 10.02 -22.23
C MET A 1 -5.37 10.96 -21.10
N THR A 2 -6.33 11.84 -21.33
CA THR A 2 -6.80 12.82 -20.34
C THR A 2 -8.22 12.45 -20.00
N MET A 3 -8.46 12.07 -18.75
CA MET A 3 -9.81 11.71 -18.29
C MET A 3 -10.55 12.97 -17.86
N GLN A 4 -11.83 13.06 -18.18
CA GLN A 4 -12.76 14.05 -17.63
C GLN A 4 -13.79 13.35 -16.76
N TYR A 5 -14.31 14.06 -15.77
CA TYR A 5 -15.23 13.50 -14.80
C TYR A 5 -16.44 14.43 -14.60
N TYR A 6 -17.61 13.82 -14.49
CA TYR A 6 -18.86 14.47 -14.09
C TYR A 6 -19.40 13.83 -12.81
N LYS A 7 -20.12 14.62 -12.03
CA LYS A 7 -20.77 14.23 -10.79
C LYS A 7 -22.28 14.36 -10.94
N ASP A 8 -23.03 13.32 -10.61
CA ASP A 8 -24.49 13.35 -10.65
C ASP A 8 -25.12 13.94 -9.37
N ALA A 9 -26.45 14.00 -9.34
CA ALA A 9 -27.22 14.57 -8.22
C ALA A 9 -27.16 13.73 -6.92
N ILE A 10 -26.65 12.49 -6.98
CA ILE A 10 -26.46 11.60 -5.82
C ILE A 10 -24.97 11.40 -5.49
N ASP A 11 -24.12 12.28 -6.00
CA ASP A 11 -22.67 12.29 -5.81
C ASP A 11 -21.90 11.12 -6.45
N ALA A 12 -22.48 10.41 -7.41
CA ALA A 12 -21.75 9.41 -8.21
C ALA A 12 -20.88 10.08 -9.28
N ILE A 13 -19.69 9.52 -9.52
CA ILE A 13 -18.69 10.07 -10.44
C ILE A 13 -18.58 9.22 -11.71
N HIS A 14 -18.70 9.89 -12.86
CA HIS A 14 -18.63 9.29 -14.18
C HIS A 14 -17.42 9.83 -14.94
N GLY A 15 -16.46 8.95 -15.22
CA GLY A 15 -15.25 9.28 -15.97
C GLY A 15 -15.34 8.84 -17.43
N PHE A 16 -14.74 9.61 -18.33
CA PHE A 16 -14.58 9.25 -19.74
C PHE A 16 -13.26 9.78 -20.30
N ASP A 17 -12.82 9.19 -21.42
CA ASP A 17 -11.64 9.66 -22.14
C ASP A 17 -11.99 10.88 -23.00
N ASP A 18 -11.41 12.03 -22.69
CA ASP A 18 -11.64 13.30 -23.41
C ASP A 18 -11.02 13.31 -24.81
N THR A 19 -10.21 12.29 -25.12
CA THR A 19 -9.59 12.13 -26.44
C THR A 19 -10.43 11.29 -27.40
N ASP A 20 -11.53 10.66 -26.92
CA ASP A 20 -12.49 9.93 -27.73
C ASP A 20 -13.75 10.79 -28.01
N PRO A 21 -13.93 11.30 -29.24
CA PRO A 21 -15.07 12.18 -29.57
C PRO A 21 -16.44 11.53 -29.35
N ALA A 22 -16.56 10.20 -29.46
CA ALA A 22 -17.83 9.51 -29.26
C ALA A 22 -18.23 9.53 -27.77
N GLN A 23 -17.25 9.34 -26.88
CA GLN A 23 -17.46 9.45 -25.44
C GLN A 23 -17.72 10.89 -25.01
N VAL A 24 -16.99 11.87 -25.56
CA VAL A 24 -17.20 13.29 -25.29
C VAL A 24 -18.63 13.72 -25.62
N ALA A 25 -19.13 13.35 -26.81
CA ALA A 25 -20.48 13.71 -27.24
C ALA A 25 -21.56 13.06 -26.37
N LEU A 26 -21.43 11.75 -26.12
CA LEU A 26 -22.36 11.01 -25.27
C LEU A 26 -22.37 11.59 -23.84
N MET A 27 -21.20 11.77 -23.23
CA MET A 27 -21.14 12.20 -21.84
C MET A 27 -21.56 13.65 -21.62
N SER A 28 -21.21 14.54 -22.54
CA SER A 28 -21.66 15.94 -22.48
C SER A 28 -23.18 16.03 -22.58
N SER A 29 -23.81 15.22 -23.46
CA SER A 29 -25.27 15.20 -23.60
C SER A 29 -25.97 14.65 -22.35
N LEU A 30 -25.44 13.59 -21.76
CA LEU A 30 -25.97 13.00 -20.53
C LEU A 30 -25.82 13.95 -19.35
N ALA A 31 -24.67 14.61 -19.22
CA ALA A 31 -24.43 15.57 -18.17
C ALA A 31 -25.41 16.75 -18.24
N ILE A 32 -25.68 17.30 -19.44
CA ILE A 32 -26.67 18.36 -19.62
C ILE A 32 -28.09 17.86 -19.30
N ALA A 33 -28.46 16.68 -19.83
CA ALA A 33 -29.82 16.14 -19.67
C ALA A 33 -30.15 15.79 -18.21
N GLN A 34 -29.16 15.34 -17.44
CA GLN A 34 -29.30 14.89 -16.07
C GLN A 34 -28.84 15.94 -15.04
N GLY A 35 -28.39 17.12 -15.49
CA GLY A 35 -27.89 18.18 -14.62
C GLY A 35 -26.60 17.80 -13.86
N TRP A 36 -25.73 16.98 -14.45
CA TRP A 36 -24.46 16.62 -13.83
C TRP A 36 -23.45 17.76 -13.89
N GLU A 37 -22.66 17.89 -12.83
CA GLU A 37 -21.65 18.93 -12.69
C GLU A 37 -20.27 18.41 -13.07
N ARG A 38 -19.47 19.21 -13.78
CA ARG A 38 -18.10 18.83 -14.11
C ARG A 38 -17.23 18.87 -12.85
N VAL A 39 -16.45 17.83 -12.62
CA VAL A 39 -15.45 17.78 -11.55
C VAL A 39 -14.22 18.58 -12.01
N SER A 40 -13.92 19.68 -11.32
CA SER A 40 -12.85 20.62 -11.67
C SER A 40 -11.51 20.38 -10.96
N GLY A 41 -11.38 19.28 -10.21
CA GLY A 41 -10.16 18.88 -9.51
C GLY A 41 -9.62 17.53 -9.97
N ASP A 42 -8.44 17.17 -9.50
CA ASP A 42 -7.84 15.86 -9.76
C ASP A 42 -8.75 14.75 -9.20
N TRP A 43 -9.21 13.87 -10.08
CA TRP A 43 -9.98 12.70 -9.72
C TRP A 43 -9.28 11.42 -10.22
N PRO A 44 -9.17 10.38 -9.39
CA PRO A 44 -9.55 10.33 -7.98
C PRO A 44 -8.74 11.32 -7.13
N PRO A 45 -9.30 11.79 -5.99
CA PRO A 45 -8.59 12.68 -5.10
C PRO A 45 -7.27 12.03 -4.67
N ALA A 46 -6.23 12.85 -4.49
CA ALA A 46 -4.96 12.36 -3.97
C ALA A 46 -5.20 11.63 -2.63
N PRO A 47 -4.52 10.51 -2.39
CA PRO A 47 -4.72 9.71 -1.17
C PRO A 47 -4.42 10.57 0.05
N THR A 48 -5.31 10.51 1.05
CA THR A 48 -5.14 11.26 2.30
C THR A 48 -3.95 10.69 3.09
N ALA A 49 -3.46 11.45 4.07
CA ALA A 49 -2.43 10.94 4.97
C ALA A 49 -2.87 9.66 5.71
N ALA A 50 -4.17 9.52 5.99
CA ALA A 50 -4.75 8.32 6.59
C ALA A 50 -4.71 7.12 5.62
N ASP A 51 -5.02 7.34 4.33
CA ASP A 51 -4.93 6.29 3.30
C ASP A 51 -3.48 5.84 3.08
N GLN A 52 -2.56 6.80 3.06
CA GLN A 52 -1.12 6.54 2.97
C GLN A 52 -0.63 5.74 4.18
N TRP A 53 -1.06 6.10 5.40
CA TRP A 53 -0.70 5.37 6.61
C TRP A 53 -1.27 3.95 6.61
N THR A 54 -2.53 3.79 6.21
CA THR A 54 -3.19 2.49 6.08
C THR A 54 -2.44 1.59 5.08
N SER A 55 -2.04 2.16 3.93
CA SER A 55 -1.25 1.46 2.91
C SER A 55 0.13 1.06 3.44
N TYR A 56 0.78 1.95 4.19
CA TYR A 56 2.08 1.69 4.81
C TYR A 56 2.00 0.58 5.87
N GLN A 57 0.97 0.57 6.71
CA GLN A 57 0.71 -0.52 7.66
C GLN A 57 0.39 -1.84 6.96
N ALA A 58 -0.38 -1.82 5.86
CA ALA A 58 -0.66 -3.00 5.05
C ALA A 58 0.63 -3.59 4.46
N ALA A 59 1.51 -2.75 3.93
CA ALA A 59 2.82 -3.17 3.43
C ALA A 59 3.68 -3.79 4.56
N ALA A 60 3.69 -3.20 5.76
CA ALA A 60 4.40 -3.76 6.91
C ALA A 60 3.83 -5.11 7.37
N LYS A 61 2.49 -5.28 7.35
CA LYS A 61 1.82 -6.56 7.63
C LYS A 61 2.20 -7.64 6.61
N ALA A 62 2.21 -7.30 5.32
CA ALA A 62 2.63 -8.21 4.26
C ALA A 62 4.10 -8.64 4.47
N ALA A 63 5.01 -7.68 4.72
CA ALA A 63 6.40 -7.98 4.99
C ALA A 63 6.63 -8.85 6.26
N LEU A 64 5.77 -8.70 7.29
CA LEU A 64 5.78 -9.59 8.46
C LEU A 64 5.33 -11.00 8.13
N ALA A 65 4.30 -11.15 7.30
CA ALA A 65 3.81 -12.44 6.85
C ALA A 65 4.88 -13.17 6.01
N ASP A 66 5.52 -12.45 5.09
CA ASP A 66 6.60 -12.98 4.22
C ASP A 66 7.81 -13.51 5.01
N THR A 67 7.98 -13.04 6.25
CA THR A 67 9.10 -13.45 7.11
C THR A 67 8.74 -14.54 8.13
N SER A 68 7.48 -15.00 8.18
CA SER A 68 7.04 -16.03 9.13
C SER A 68 7.70 -17.38 8.89
N VAL A 69 7.73 -17.85 7.64
CA VAL A 69 8.40 -19.13 7.29
C VAL A 69 9.88 -19.11 7.66
N THR A 70 10.57 -17.98 7.43
CA THR A 70 11.97 -17.85 7.84
C THR A 70 12.13 -17.97 9.35
N VAL A 71 11.25 -17.35 10.15
CA VAL A 71 11.30 -17.52 11.62
C VAL A 71 11.10 -18.97 12.02
N GLU A 72 10.13 -19.65 11.42
CA GLU A 72 9.87 -21.07 11.70
C GLU A 72 11.12 -21.92 11.44
N ARG A 73 11.77 -21.71 10.29
CA ARG A 73 13.01 -22.42 9.92
C ARG A 73 14.19 -22.08 10.84
N ILE A 74 14.33 -20.82 11.26
CA ILE A 74 15.35 -20.42 12.24
C ILE A 74 15.11 -21.15 13.56
N ILE A 75 13.87 -21.17 14.07
CA ILE A 75 13.51 -21.85 15.32
C ILE A 75 13.82 -23.35 15.22
N GLU A 76 13.43 -23.98 14.11
CA GLU A 76 13.72 -25.39 13.85
C GLU A 76 15.23 -25.66 13.82
N ALA A 77 16.00 -24.92 13.03
CA ALA A 77 17.46 -25.11 12.92
C ALA A 77 18.19 -24.91 14.26
N VAL A 78 17.77 -23.92 15.05
CA VAL A 78 18.32 -23.67 16.40
C VAL A 78 17.98 -24.82 17.35
N SER A 79 16.71 -25.25 17.39
CA SER A 79 16.27 -26.34 18.28
C SER A 79 16.93 -27.68 17.98
N LEU A 80 17.23 -27.96 16.70
CA LEU A 80 17.94 -29.17 16.28
C LEU A 80 19.46 -29.08 16.46
N GLY A 81 20.01 -27.92 16.87
CA GLY A 81 21.45 -27.69 16.92
C GLY A 81 22.13 -27.76 15.55
N LYS A 82 21.37 -27.57 14.48
CA LYS A 82 21.84 -27.65 13.07
C LYS A 82 22.02 -26.28 12.43
N THR A 83 21.85 -25.22 13.20
CA THR A 83 21.99 -23.86 12.71
C THR A 83 23.44 -23.53 12.37
N THR A 84 23.66 -23.01 11.16
CA THR A 84 24.92 -22.34 10.78
C THR A 84 24.82 -20.83 10.92
N LEU A 85 23.73 -20.33 11.50
CA LEU A 85 23.45 -18.91 11.67
C LEU A 85 24.32 -18.33 12.79
N THR A 86 24.86 -17.14 12.56
CA THR A 86 25.48 -16.41 13.66
C THR A 86 24.38 -15.78 14.52
N THR A 87 24.70 -15.53 15.80
CA THR A 87 23.81 -14.77 16.69
C THR A 87 23.48 -13.40 16.10
N ALA A 88 24.42 -12.76 15.43
CA ALA A 88 24.22 -11.46 14.78
C ALA A 88 23.15 -11.53 13.67
N ASP A 89 23.19 -12.54 12.80
CA ASP A 89 22.21 -12.71 11.71
C ASP A 89 20.78 -12.85 12.25
N VAL A 90 20.62 -13.67 13.29
CA VAL A 90 19.32 -13.89 13.94
C VAL A 90 18.83 -12.61 14.60
N VAL A 91 19.69 -11.90 15.33
CA VAL A 91 19.33 -10.63 15.98
C VAL A 91 18.88 -9.60 14.95
N THR A 92 19.66 -9.36 13.89
CA THR A 92 19.31 -8.39 12.86
C THR A 92 17.98 -8.74 12.17
N PHE A 93 17.73 -10.02 11.90
CA PHE A 93 16.45 -10.46 11.34
C PHE A 93 15.27 -10.24 12.31
N MET A 94 15.47 -10.49 13.60
CA MET A 94 14.44 -10.28 14.61
C MET A 94 14.19 -8.79 14.89
N GLU A 95 15.21 -7.94 14.82
CA GLU A 95 15.09 -6.48 14.89
C GLU A 95 14.30 -5.91 13.71
N TYR A 96 14.55 -6.42 12.49
CA TYR A 96 13.74 -6.09 11.32
C TYR A 96 12.26 -6.40 11.54
N ARG A 97 11.95 -7.60 12.05
CA ARG A 97 10.56 -7.98 12.38
C ARG A 97 9.99 -7.12 13.51
N ALA A 98 10.79 -6.75 14.51
CA ALA A 98 10.34 -5.84 15.57
C ALA A 98 9.99 -4.46 15.02
N ALA A 99 10.78 -3.92 14.10
CA ALA A 99 10.50 -2.65 13.43
C ALA A 99 9.19 -2.70 12.62
N LEU A 100 8.96 -3.79 11.86
CA LEU A 100 7.68 -3.96 11.15
C LEU A 100 6.50 -4.06 12.11
N ARG A 101 6.61 -4.80 13.23
CA ARG A 101 5.55 -4.86 14.25
C ARG A 101 5.27 -3.51 14.88
N SER A 102 6.31 -2.70 15.09
CA SER A 102 6.15 -1.34 15.58
C SER A 102 5.31 -0.49 14.62
N ILE A 103 5.56 -0.57 13.31
CA ILE A 103 4.76 0.12 12.28
C ILE A 103 3.28 -0.30 12.33
N VAL A 104 3.02 -1.60 12.45
CA VAL A 104 1.65 -2.13 12.47
C VAL A 104 0.85 -1.68 13.69
N ASN A 105 1.52 -1.47 14.82
CA ASN A 105 0.84 -1.18 16.10
C ASN A 105 0.91 0.29 16.52
N GLN A 106 1.73 1.12 15.86
CA GLN A 106 1.87 2.53 16.23
C GLN A 106 0.72 3.39 15.69
N PRO A 107 0.37 4.48 16.38
CA PRO A 107 -0.50 5.51 15.81
C PRO A 107 0.18 6.18 14.59
N GLN A 108 -0.62 6.81 13.73
CA GLN A 108 -0.11 7.52 12.56
C GLN A 108 0.90 8.61 12.96
N PRO A 109 2.14 8.58 12.43
CA PRO A 109 3.12 9.64 12.67
C PRO A 109 2.81 10.89 11.85
N LYS A 110 3.36 12.04 12.26
CA LYS A 110 3.28 13.30 11.50
C LYS A 110 3.90 13.20 10.10
N THR A 111 4.98 12.42 9.98
CA THR A 111 5.67 12.14 8.72
C THR A 111 5.69 10.64 8.52
N ILE A 112 5.08 10.17 7.43
CA ILE A 112 5.08 8.75 7.06
C ILE A 112 6.34 8.50 6.24
N PRO A 113 7.19 7.52 6.61
CA PRO A 113 8.33 7.15 5.79
C PRO A 113 7.91 6.68 4.40
N SER A 114 8.70 6.99 3.37
CA SER A 114 8.44 6.55 2.00
C SER A 114 8.77 5.07 1.76
N THR A 115 9.57 4.46 2.62
CA THR A 115 10.02 3.08 2.50
C THR A 115 9.93 2.35 3.83
N LEU A 116 9.60 1.06 3.77
CA LEU A 116 9.71 0.16 4.91
C LEU A 116 11.18 0.02 5.37
N PRO A 117 11.40 -0.45 6.61
CA PRO A 117 12.72 -0.90 7.05
C PRO A 117 13.34 -1.84 6.01
N VAL A 118 14.66 -1.73 5.82
CA VAL A 118 15.38 -2.58 4.88
C VAL A 118 15.38 -4.01 5.41
N LYS A 119 14.91 -4.94 4.59
CA LYS A 119 14.95 -6.36 4.92
C LYS A 119 16.42 -6.82 4.93
N PRO A 120 16.93 -7.37 6.04
CA PRO A 120 18.26 -7.95 6.06
C PRO A 120 18.28 -9.20 5.16
N PRO A 121 19.46 -9.59 4.66
CA PRO A 121 19.60 -10.87 4.00
C PRO A 121 19.07 -11.97 4.92
N TYR A 122 18.43 -12.98 4.32
CA TYR A 122 18.00 -14.12 5.11
C TYR A 122 19.22 -14.77 5.77
N PRO A 123 19.10 -15.20 7.04
CA PRO A 123 20.16 -15.94 7.68
C PRO A 123 20.55 -17.18 6.83
N ALA A 124 21.84 -17.50 6.69
CA ALA A 124 22.31 -18.56 5.80
C ALA A 124 21.69 -19.95 6.12
N ASN A 125 21.27 -20.72 5.11
CA ASN A 125 20.60 -22.02 5.29
C ASN A 125 19.20 -21.96 5.96
N THR A 126 18.51 -20.81 5.94
CA THR A 126 17.05 -20.77 6.09
C THR A 126 16.35 -21.25 4.83
#